data_AF-A0A5I3XK56-F1
#
_entry.id   AF-A0A5I3XK56-F1
#
_cell.length_a   1.000
_cell.length_b   1.000
_cell.length_c   1.000
_cell.angle_alpha   90.00
_cell.angle_beta   90.00
_cell.angle_gamma   90.00
#
_symmetry.space_group_name_H-M   'P 1'
#
loop_
_entity.id
_entity.type
_entity.pdbx_description
1 polymer ?
#
loop_
_entity_poly.entity_id
_entity_poly.type
_entity_poly.pdbx_seq_one_letter_code
_entity_poly.pdbx_strand_id
1 'polypeptide(L)'
;MKSFQSIATIHDRWSVFSAWIKSEQGIKDMRDIEKAHLVAYAAHLNDRYERGEIAPSTAQNYLSAVNRVMEIARGDRQVRVDPVSEGGLPKRSGIATGDRSVSEASHNAAMGAASERLGALLELQRNFGLRFEESAKLDAARALREAEKTGSVSIKDGTKGGRARTVPITSDAQITALQRAAAIQDGRSMIPAEKNYREFRQEAYREIGRHPVNFHGERHHYAQTRYKTLMRADCPVKAGVKHGREHYEYLAKELGVSIAHAKMLDKEIRSEVALELGHGRIDVTNSYLG
;
A
#
# COMPACT_ATOMS: atom_id res chain seq x y z
N MET A 1 5.85 7.98 12.24
CA MET A 1 6.53 7.28 11.12
C MET A 1 6.88 8.31 10.07
N LYS A 2 8.16 8.66 9.86
CA LYS A 2 8.55 9.59 8.79
C LYS A 2 8.28 8.89 7.45
N SER A 3 7.23 9.31 6.75
CA SER A 3 7.00 8.91 5.37
C SER A 3 8.03 9.62 4.51
N PHE A 4 9.06 8.91 4.04
CA PHE A 4 9.97 9.45 3.03
C PHE A 4 9.22 9.52 1.70
N GLN A 5 8.58 10.66 1.42
CA GLN A 5 8.11 10.97 0.08
C GLN A 5 9.32 11.18 -0.82
N SER A 6 9.27 10.73 -2.08
CA SER A 6 10.36 10.95 -3.01
C SER A 6 10.56 12.46 -3.26
N ILE A 7 11.79 12.87 -3.57
CA ILE A 7 12.11 14.26 -3.90
C ILE A 7 11.20 14.76 -5.03
N ALA A 8 10.98 13.93 -6.06
CA ALA A 8 10.07 14.24 -7.17
C ALA A 8 8.64 14.53 -6.69
N THR A 9 8.08 13.72 -5.79
CA THR A 9 6.73 13.95 -5.27
C THR A 9 6.62 15.23 -4.44
N ILE A 10 7.66 15.57 -3.66
CA ILE A 10 7.70 16.84 -2.93
C ILE A 10 7.79 18.00 -3.91
N HIS A 11 8.66 17.91 -4.90
CA HIS A 11 8.83 18.89 -5.96
C HIS A 11 7.51 19.18 -6.69
N ASP A 12 6.79 18.15 -7.16
CA ASP A 12 5.56 18.35 -7.93
C ASP A 12 4.48 19.06 -7.11
N ARG A 13 4.33 18.68 -5.84
CA ARG A 13 3.37 19.32 -4.93
C ARG A 13 3.75 20.74 -4.57
N TRP A 14 5.04 20.99 -4.39
CA TRP A 14 5.58 22.33 -4.17
C TRP A 14 5.36 23.23 -5.39
N SER A 15 5.55 22.70 -6.60
CA SER A 15 5.32 23.43 -7.86
C SER A 15 3.85 23.85 -8.00
N VAL A 16 2.90 22.98 -7.64
CA VAL A 16 1.46 23.34 -7.62
C VAL A 16 1.19 24.48 -6.63
N PHE A 17 1.72 24.39 -5.41
CA PHE A 17 1.57 25.46 -4.42
C PHE A 17 2.23 26.77 -4.87
N SER A 18 3.43 26.70 -5.46
CA SER A 18 4.18 27.86 -5.95
C SER A 18 3.44 28.59 -7.06
N ALA A 19 2.79 27.84 -7.97
CA ALA A 19 1.94 28.42 -9.00
C ALA A 19 0.72 29.12 -8.38
N TRP A 20 0.04 28.45 -7.44
CA TRP A 20 -1.14 28.98 -6.76
C TRP A 20 -0.83 30.23 -5.93
N ILE A 21 0.21 30.21 -5.09
CA ILE A 21 0.50 31.35 -4.21
C ILE A 21 0.95 32.59 -5.00
N LYS A 22 1.59 32.37 -6.15
CA LYS A 22 1.94 33.45 -7.08
C LYS A 22 0.71 34.05 -7.76
N SER A 23 -0.26 33.24 -8.18
CA SER A 23 -1.47 33.73 -8.86
C SER A 23 -2.47 34.33 -7.89
N GLU A 24 -2.76 33.64 -6.79
CA GLU A 24 -3.87 33.98 -5.89
C GLU A 24 -3.45 34.93 -4.76
N GLN A 25 -2.17 34.96 -4.38
CA GLN A 25 -1.67 35.78 -3.27
C GLN A 25 -0.57 36.76 -3.70
N GLY A 26 -0.13 36.73 -4.96
CA GLY A 26 0.90 37.62 -5.49
C GLY A 26 2.32 37.40 -4.93
N ILE A 27 2.53 36.36 -4.11
CA ILE A 27 3.81 36.09 -3.45
C ILE A 27 4.77 35.44 -4.44
N LYS A 28 5.95 36.07 -4.60
CA LYS A 28 7.00 35.61 -5.53
C LYS A 28 8.27 35.15 -4.84
N ASP A 29 8.47 35.57 -3.59
CA ASP A 29 9.61 35.19 -2.76
C ASP A 29 9.14 34.27 -1.62
N MET A 30 9.85 33.16 -1.42
CA MET A 30 9.55 32.20 -0.36
C MET A 30 9.66 32.82 1.04
N ARG A 31 10.49 33.86 1.20
CA ARG A 31 10.69 34.56 2.48
C ARG A 31 9.45 35.31 2.96
N ASP A 32 8.58 35.70 2.02
CA ASP A 32 7.33 36.42 2.30
C ASP A 32 6.18 35.46 2.63
N ILE A 33 6.40 34.14 2.60
CA ILE A 33 5.38 33.15 2.91
C ILE A 33 5.20 33.05 4.42
N GLU A 34 4.11 33.64 4.89
CA GLU A 34 3.60 33.52 6.26
C GLU A 34 2.63 32.35 6.47
N LYS A 35 2.35 32.02 7.74
CA LYS A 35 1.39 30.99 8.14
C LYS A 35 0.00 31.22 7.56
N ALA A 36 -0.45 32.48 7.44
CA ALA A 36 -1.74 32.83 6.86
C ALA A 36 -1.89 32.33 5.41
N HIS A 37 -0.83 32.37 4.60
CA HIS A 37 -0.86 31.85 3.23
C HIS A 37 -1.03 30.33 3.17
N LEU A 38 -0.47 29.59 4.15
CA LEU A 38 -0.69 28.15 4.25
C LEU A 38 -2.13 27.82 4.67
N VAL A 39 -2.74 28.64 5.52
CA VAL A 39 -4.16 28.52 5.88
C VAL A 39 -5.04 28.78 4.64
N ALA A 40 -4.75 29.84 3.87
CA ALA A 40 -5.44 30.13 2.62
C ALA A 40 -5.27 28.98 1.59
N TYR A 41 -4.08 28.38 1.52
CA TYR A 41 -3.87 27.22 0.65
C TYR A 41 -4.65 25.99 1.13
N ALA A 42 -4.77 25.79 2.45
CA ALA A 42 -5.61 24.72 3.00
C ALA A 42 -7.08 24.92 2.61
N ALA A 43 -7.60 26.14 2.68
CA ALA A 43 -8.95 26.47 2.21
C ALA A 43 -9.12 26.17 0.71
N HIS A 44 -8.17 26.61 -0.13
CA HIS A 44 -8.17 26.28 -1.56
C HIS A 44 -8.19 24.76 -1.82
N LEU A 45 -7.41 23.99 -1.08
CA LEU A 45 -7.42 22.52 -1.19
C LEU A 45 -8.74 21.92 -0.70
N ASN A 46 -9.41 22.52 0.28
CA ASN A 46 -10.72 22.09 0.75
C ASN A 46 -11.79 22.33 -0.33
N ASP A 47 -11.80 23.50 -0.98
CA ASP A 47 -12.73 23.79 -2.08
C ASP A 47 -12.60 22.77 -3.22
N ARG A 48 -11.37 22.41 -3.58
CA ARG A 48 -11.10 21.38 -4.60
C ARG A 48 -11.61 20.00 -4.17
N TYR A 49 -11.51 19.68 -2.88
CA TYR A 49 -12.08 18.46 -2.33
C TYR A 49 -13.61 18.48 -2.37
N GLU A 50 -14.24 19.57 -1.97
CA GLU A 50 -15.70 19.72 -1.98
C GLU A 50 -16.29 19.64 -3.39
N ARG A 51 -15.54 20.11 -4.40
CA ARG A 51 -15.87 19.93 -5.83
C ARG A 51 -15.55 18.53 -6.38
N GLY A 52 -15.01 17.62 -5.55
CA GLY A 52 -14.68 16.25 -5.94
C GLY A 52 -13.43 16.10 -6.82
N GLU A 53 -12.62 17.16 -6.97
CA GLU A 53 -11.43 17.13 -7.83
C GLU A 53 -10.28 16.31 -7.23
N ILE A 54 -10.19 16.29 -5.90
CA ILE A 54 -9.12 15.61 -5.17
C ILE A 54 -9.66 14.85 -3.96
N ALA A 55 -9.05 13.72 -3.62
CA ALA A 55 -9.38 12.96 -2.43
C ALA A 55 -8.84 13.65 -1.14
N PRO A 56 -9.40 13.35 0.05
CA PRO A 56 -8.87 13.82 1.34
C PRO A 56 -7.38 13.55 1.54
N SER A 57 -6.92 12.38 1.08
CA SER A 57 -5.52 12.00 1.14
C SER A 57 -4.62 12.87 0.27
N THR A 58 -5.11 13.25 -0.91
CA THR A 58 -4.43 14.13 -1.85
C THR A 58 -4.32 15.53 -1.27
N ALA A 59 -5.42 16.15 -0.82
CA ALA A 59 -5.42 17.49 -0.23
C ALA A 59 -4.42 17.61 0.93
N GLN A 60 -4.52 16.72 1.92
CA GLN A 60 -3.59 16.74 3.05
C GLN A 60 -2.14 16.45 2.64
N ASN A 61 -1.89 15.66 1.58
CA ASN A 61 -0.54 15.40 1.08
C ASN A 61 0.09 16.64 0.42
N TYR A 62 -0.69 17.45 -0.30
CA TYR A 62 -0.24 18.72 -0.86
C TYR A 62 0.22 19.67 0.26
N LEU A 63 -0.64 19.91 1.26
CA LEU A 63 -0.29 20.79 2.38
C LEU A 63 0.89 20.25 3.22
N SER A 64 0.97 18.93 3.41
CA SER A 64 2.11 18.31 4.10
C SER A 64 3.44 18.52 3.36
N ALA A 65 3.43 18.52 2.03
CA ALA A 65 4.62 18.79 1.23
C ALA A 65 5.05 20.26 1.39
N VAL A 66 4.10 21.20 1.34
CA VAL A 66 4.36 22.64 1.58
C VAL A 66 4.96 22.88 2.95
N ASN A 67 4.33 22.33 4.01
CA ASN A 67 4.85 22.38 5.38
C ASN A 67 6.30 21.87 5.46
N ARG A 68 6.61 20.77 4.77
CA ARG A 68 7.95 20.18 4.81
C ARG A 68 8.98 21.05 4.08
N VAL A 69 8.63 21.64 2.94
CA VAL A 69 9.53 22.56 2.22
C VAL A 69 9.79 23.81 3.07
N MET A 70 8.75 24.42 3.64
CA MET A 70 8.90 25.58 4.52
C MET A 70 9.74 25.26 5.76
N GLU A 71 9.53 24.11 6.40
CA GLU A 71 10.32 23.65 7.55
C GLU A 71 11.81 23.51 7.20
N ILE A 72 12.13 22.95 6.04
CA ILE A 72 13.52 22.81 5.58
C ILE A 72 14.12 24.17 5.25
N ALA A 73 13.43 25.00 4.47
CA ALA A 73 13.96 26.27 3.98
C ALA A 73 14.19 27.28 5.10
N ARG A 74 13.33 27.29 6.12
CA ARG A 74 13.43 28.19 7.28
C ARG A 74 14.31 27.66 8.40
N GLY A 75 14.42 26.34 8.54
CA GLY A 75 15.06 25.70 9.69
C GLY A 75 14.21 25.74 10.97
N ASP A 76 12.94 26.16 10.89
CA ASP A 76 11.98 26.23 12.01
C ASP A 76 10.62 25.63 11.63
N ARG A 77 9.65 25.67 12.55
CA ARG A 77 8.26 25.20 12.31
C ARG A 77 7.22 26.31 12.49
N GLN A 78 7.63 27.58 12.38
CA GLN A 78 6.72 28.71 12.62
C GLN A 78 5.72 28.89 11.47
N VAL A 79 6.14 28.66 10.23
CA VAL A 79 5.27 28.66 9.04
C VAL A 79 4.83 27.23 8.74
N ARG A 80 3.87 26.76 9.54
CA ARG A 80 3.30 25.41 9.43
C ARG A 80 1.81 25.43 9.80
N VAL A 81 1.02 24.62 9.10
CA VAL A 81 -0.41 24.41 9.39
C VAL A 81 -0.69 22.91 9.46
N ASP A 82 -1.21 22.43 10.59
CA ASP A 82 -1.73 21.06 10.66
C ASP A 82 -2.87 20.89 9.64
N PRO A 83 -2.78 19.88 8.75
CA PRO A 83 -3.75 19.75 7.67
C PRO A 83 -5.21 19.67 8.12
N VAL A 84 -5.49 19.04 9.26
CA VAL A 84 -6.86 18.80 9.72
C VAL A 84 -7.27 19.81 10.77
N SER A 85 -6.52 19.91 11.88
CA SER A 85 -6.98 20.71 13.03
C SER A 85 -6.88 22.21 12.80
N GLU A 86 -5.91 22.66 11.99
CA GLU A 86 -5.74 24.08 11.66
C GLU A 86 -6.20 24.39 10.23
N GLY A 87 -5.96 23.48 9.28
CA GLY A 87 -6.28 23.66 7.86
C GLY A 87 -7.70 23.24 7.47
N GLY A 88 -8.47 22.62 8.37
CA GLY A 88 -9.85 22.21 8.11
C GLY A 88 -10.03 21.09 7.07
N LEU A 89 -8.95 20.47 6.58
CA LEU A 89 -9.05 19.45 5.54
C LEU A 89 -9.76 18.19 6.03
N PRO A 90 -10.51 17.50 5.16
CA PRO A 90 -11.25 16.28 5.52
C PRO A 90 -10.34 15.21 6.11
N LYS A 91 -10.81 14.49 7.13
CA LYS A 91 -10.07 13.36 7.71
C LYS A 91 -9.97 12.22 6.70
N ARG A 92 -8.76 11.68 6.53
CA ARG A 92 -8.56 10.44 5.77
C ARG A 92 -9.10 9.25 6.57
N SER A 93 -9.92 8.41 5.96
CA SER A 93 -10.17 7.07 6.48
C SER A 93 -9.07 6.12 5.99
N GLY A 94 -8.48 5.36 6.91
CA GLY A 94 -7.58 4.24 6.58
C GLY A 94 -8.33 2.95 6.22
N ILE A 95 -9.67 2.99 6.26
CA ILE A 95 -10.55 1.85 6.08
C ILE A 95 -10.98 1.78 4.61
N ALA A 96 -10.75 0.64 3.97
CA ALA A 96 -11.23 0.38 2.62
C ALA A 96 -12.76 0.19 2.62
N THR A 97 -13.43 0.84 1.68
CA THR A 97 -14.89 0.74 1.50
C THR A 97 -15.28 -0.07 0.27
N GLY A 98 -14.30 -0.60 -0.46
CA GLY A 98 -14.51 -1.38 -1.68
C GLY A 98 -13.35 -2.31 -1.93
N ASP A 99 -13.64 -3.39 -2.65
CA ASP A 99 -12.65 -4.40 -2.98
C ASP A 99 -11.69 -3.91 -4.06
N ARG A 100 -10.39 -3.97 -3.75
CA ARG A 100 -9.29 -3.61 -4.65
C ARG A 100 -8.41 -4.81 -5.01
N SER A 101 -8.84 -6.01 -4.64
CA SER A 101 -8.13 -7.24 -5.01
C SER A 101 -8.21 -7.49 -6.51
N VAL A 102 -7.14 -8.04 -7.07
CA VAL A 102 -7.17 -8.55 -8.44
C VAL A 102 -8.05 -9.80 -8.48
N SER A 103 -9.07 -9.76 -9.33
CA SER A 103 -9.96 -10.90 -9.57
C SER A 103 -9.19 -12.08 -10.17
N GLU A 104 -9.68 -13.30 -9.96
CA GLU A 104 -9.07 -14.49 -10.56
C GLU A 104 -9.09 -14.45 -12.10
N ALA A 105 -10.18 -13.97 -12.71
CA ALA A 105 -10.26 -13.80 -14.16
C ALA A 105 -9.19 -12.81 -14.69
N SER A 106 -9.03 -11.67 -14.02
CA SER A 106 -8.01 -10.67 -14.38
C SER A 106 -6.59 -11.22 -14.20
N HIS A 107 -6.35 -11.96 -13.11
CA HIS A 107 -5.08 -12.62 -12.86
C HIS A 107 -4.74 -13.62 -13.98
N ASN A 108 -5.67 -14.53 -14.28
CA ASN A 108 -5.47 -15.55 -15.32
C ASN A 108 -5.25 -14.94 -16.71
N ALA A 109 -5.99 -13.87 -17.04
CA ALA A 109 -5.77 -13.12 -18.28
C ALA A 109 -4.37 -12.50 -18.35
N ALA A 110 -3.84 -11.96 -17.24
CA ALA A 110 -2.47 -11.46 -17.18
C ALA A 110 -1.44 -12.60 -17.30
N MET A 111 -1.65 -13.73 -16.64
CA MET A 111 -0.75 -14.89 -16.70
C MET A 111 -0.60 -15.47 -18.12
N GLY A 112 -1.63 -15.35 -18.97
CA GLY A 112 -1.59 -15.79 -20.37
C GLY A 112 -0.96 -14.80 -21.35
N ALA A 113 -0.71 -13.55 -20.94
CA ALA A 113 -0.29 -12.47 -21.85
C ALA A 113 0.96 -11.69 -21.40
N ALA A 114 1.27 -11.68 -20.11
CA ALA A 114 2.45 -11.02 -19.55
C ALA A 114 3.73 -11.80 -19.86
N SER A 115 4.88 -11.14 -19.78
CA SER A 115 6.17 -11.84 -19.78
C SER A 115 6.23 -12.83 -18.61
N GLU A 116 6.97 -13.93 -18.80
CA GLU A 116 7.10 -14.99 -17.78
C GLU A 116 7.55 -14.43 -16.42
N ARG A 117 8.50 -13.50 -16.45
CA ARG A 117 9.03 -12.86 -15.24
C ARG A 117 8.00 -11.98 -14.56
N LEU A 118 7.21 -11.19 -15.32
CA LEU A 118 6.12 -10.42 -14.74
C LEU A 118 5.05 -11.34 -14.14
N GLY A 119 4.69 -12.43 -14.83
CA GLY A 119 3.78 -13.45 -14.31
C GLY A 119 4.26 -14.05 -12.99
N ALA A 120 5.54 -14.44 -12.90
CA ALA A 120 6.12 -14.95 -11.66
C ALA A 120 6.09 -13.89 -10.52
N LEU A 121 6.33 -12.61 -10.82
CA LEU A 121 6.20 -11.55 -9.82
C LEU A 121 4.75 -11.39 -9.33
N LEU A 122 3.75 -11.47 -10.22
CA LEU A 122 2.33 -11.41 -9.86
C LEU A 122 1.96 -12.58 -8.93
N GLU A 123 2.39 -13.80 -9.25
CA GLU A 123 2.16 -14.97 -8.41
C GLU A 123 2.82 -14.85 -7.03
N LEU A 124 4.07 -14.39 -6.96
CA LEU A 124 4.73 -14.13 -5.68
C LEU A 124 3.95 -13.12 -4.83
N GLN A 125 3.43 -12.06 -5.45
CA GLN A 125 2.65 -11.05 -4.72
C GLN A 125 1.29 -11.59 -4.28
N ARG A 126 0.63 -12.38 -5.12
CA ARG A 126 -0.68 -12.99 -4.85
C ARG A 126 -0.63 -14.05 -3.75
N ASN A 127 0.44 -14.85 -3.72
CA ASN A 127 0.56 -16.00 -2.82
C ASN A 127 1.28 -15.70 -1.49
N PHE A 128 2.09 -14.64 -1.43
CA PHE A 128 2.86 -14.28 -0.22
C PHE A 128 2.59 -12.86 0.28
N GLY A 129 1.67 -12.14 -0.39
CA GLY A 129 1.42 -10.73 -0.09
C GLY A 129 2.69 -9.92 -0.17
N LEU A 130 3.52 -10.10 -1.21
CA LEU A 130 4.75 -9.30 -1.41
C LEU A 130 4.43 -7.92 -1.97
N ARG A 131 5.30 -6.95 -1.69
CA ARG A 131 5.34 -5.68 -2.44
C ARG A 131 6.08 -5.95 -3.74
N PHE A 132 5.86 -5.13 -4.77
CA PHE A 132 6.65 -5.23 -6.01
C PHE A 132 8.16 -5.28 -5.72
N GLU A 133 8.66 -4.38 -4.87
CA GLU A 133 10.09 -4.33 -4.54
C GLU A 133 10.57 -5.58 -3.78
N GLU A 134 9.75 -6.13 -2.89
CA GLU A 134 10.04 -7.38 -2.18
C GLU A 134 10.08 -8.55 -3.15
N SER A 135 9.10 -8.67 -4.07
CA SER A 135 9.09 -9.72 -5.08
C SER A 135 10.24 -9.59 -6.08
N ALA A 136 10.59 -8.36 -6.48
CA ALA A 136 11.69 -8.10 -7.41
C ALA A 136 13.04 -8.47 -6.79
N LYS A 137 13.26 -8.11 -5.52
CA LYS A 137 14.52 -8.38 -4.81
C LYS A 137 14.59 -9.79 -4.21
N LEU A 138 13.53 -10.60 -4.31
CA LEU A 138 13.51 -11.95 -3.77
C LEU A 138 14.52 -12.84 -4.51
N ASP A 139 15.38 -13.51 -3.75
CA ASP A 139 16.10 -14.71 -4.20
C ASP A 139 15.14 -15.90 -4.11
N ALA A 140 14.42 -16.18 -5.20
CA ALA A 140 13.39 -17.19 -5.29
C ALA A 140 13.95 -18.61 -5.11
N ALA A 141 15.13 -18.90 -5.64
CA ALA A 141 15.77 -20.22 -5.46
C ALA A 141 16.11 -20.47 -3.98
N ARG A 142 16.61 -19.45 -3.26
CA ARG A 142 16.83 -19.55 -1.81
C ARG A 142 15.53 -19.65 -1.04
N ALA A 143 14.53 -18.86 -1.41
CA ALA A 143 13.21 -18.86 -0.78
C ALA A 143 12.50 -20.22 -0.93
N LEU A 144 12.61 -20.87 -2.10
CA LEU A 144 12.08 -22.22 -2.33
C LEU A 144 12.69 -23.24 -1.37
N ARG A 145 14.03 -23.27 -1.27
CA ARG A 145 14.72 -24.16 -0.32
C ARG A 145 14.35 -23.88 1.14
N GLU A 146 14.18 -22.60 1.49
CA GLU A 146 13.75 -22.20 2.84
C GLU A 146 12.32 -22.67 3.13
N ALA A 147 11.41 -22.52 2.16
CA ALA A 147 10.03 -22.97 2.23
C ALA A 147 9.93 -24.49 2.44
N GLU A 148 10.64 -25.28 1.63
CA GLU A 148 10.65 -26.75 1.72
C GLU A 148 11.24 -27.24 3.05
N LYS A 149 12.26 -26.55 3.58
CA LYS A 149 12.95 -26.94 4.81
C LYS A 149 12.21 -26.53 6.07
N THR A 150 11.60 -25.34 6.08
CA THR A 150 11.11 -24.70 7.31
C THR A 150 9.60 -24.46 7.33
N GLY A 151 8.90 -24.69 6.21
CA GLY A 151 7.49 -24.35 6.08
C GLY A 151 7.22 -22.84 6.09
N SER A 152 8.23 -22.01 5.81
CA SER A 152 8.09 -20.55 5.78
C SER A 152 9.16 -19.88 4.91
N VAL A 153 8.95 -18.60 4.55
CA VAL A 153 9.91 -17.79 3.78
C VAL A 153 10.23 -16.51 4.52
N SER A 154 11.52 -16.19 4.64
CA SER A 154 11.99 -14.92 5.19
C SER A 154 12.08 -13.83 4.12
N ILE A 155 11.30 -12.76 4.29
CA ILE A 155 11.33 -11.57 3.43
C ILE A 155 12.15 -10.48 4.12
N LYS A 156 13.34 -10.19 3.56
CA LYS A 156 14.31 -9.25 4.14
C LYS A 156 14.49 -8.01 3.27
N ASP A 157 14.71 -8.23 1.97
CA ASP A 157 14.97 -7.18 1.00
C ASP A 157 13.70 -6.51 0.47
N GLY A 158 13.80 -5.21 0.15
CA GLY A 158 12.67 -4.43 -0.35
C GLY A 158 11.58 -4.12 0.68
N THR A 159 11.79 -4.51 1.94
CA THR A 159 10.84 -4.26 3.03
C THR A 159 10.78 -2.78 3.38
N LYS A 160 9.56 -2.27 3.60
CA LYS A 160 9.38 -0.86 3.98
C LYS A 160 10.00 -0.62 5.36
N GLY A 161 11.02 0.25 5.41
CA GLY A 161 11.73 0.56 6.65
C GLY A 161 12.71 -0.53 7.11
N GLY A 162 13.09 -1.46 6.22
CA GLY A 162 14.06 -2.52 6.52
C GLY A 162 13.58 -3.57 7.52
N ARG A 163 12.27 -3.66 7.75
CA ARG A 163 11.69 -4.60 8.71
C ARG A 163 11.49 -5.96 8.06
N ALA A 164 12.38 -6.90 8.39
CA ALA A 164 12.22 -8.29 7.98
C ALA A 164 10.92 -8.89 8.53
N ARG A 165 10.34 -9.82 7.77
CA ARG A 165 9.15 -10.59 8.16
C ARG A 165 9.26 -12.01 7.65
N THR A 166 8.45 -12.90 8.23
CA THR A 166 8.30 -14.28 7.78
C THR A 166 6.89 -14.49 7.27
N VAL A 167 6.75 -15.28 6.21
CA VAL A 167 5.46 -15.71 5.67
C VAL A 167 5.37 -17.23 5.75
N PRO A 168 4.35 -17.81 6.39
CA PRO A 168 4.18 -19.24 6.44
C PRO A 168 3.78 -19.81 5.08
N ILE A 169 4.19 -21.05 4.80
CA ILE A 169 3.65 -21.85 3.70
C ILE A 169 2.37 -22.52 4.21
N THR A 170 1.26 -22.17 3.58
CA THR A 170 -0.09 -22.62 3.94
C THR A 170 -0.85 -23.25 2.77
N SER A 171 -0.24 -23.26 1.57
CA SER A 171 -0.81 -23.87 0.37
C SER A 171 0.27 -24.30 -0.63
N ASP A 172 -0.04 -25.28 -1.46
CA ASP A 172 0.86 -25.75 -2.52
C ASP A 172 1.11 -24.67 -3.59
N ALA A 173 0.14 -23.77 -3.80
CA ALA A 173 0.28 -22.64 -4.73
C ALA A 173 1.47 -21.72 -4.39
N GLN A 174 1.81 -21.60 -3.10
CA GLN A 174 3.01 -20.87 -2.67
C GLN A 174 4.30 -21.56 -3.14
N ILE A 175 4.36 -22.89 -3.07
CA ILE A 175 5.51 -23.66 -3.55
C ILE A 175 5.61 -23.57 -5.07
N THR A 176 4.50 -23.73 -5.79
CA THR A 176 4.47 -23.58 -7.25
C THR A 176 4.93 -22.19 -7.70
N ALA A 177 4.49 -21.13 -7.03
CA ALA A 177 4.93 -19.76 -7.34
C ALA A 177 6.44 -19.58 -7.14
N LEU A 178 7.00 -20.15 -6.07
CA LEU A 178 8.45 -20.14 -5.83
C LEU A 178 9.22 -20.95 -6.86
N GLN A 179 8.72 -22.11 -7.27
CA GLN A 179 9.32 -22.94 -8.31
C GLN A 179 9.38 -22.22 -9.65
N ARG A 180 8.28 -21.59 -10.08
CA ARG A 180 8.25 -20.80 -11.32
C ARG A 180 9.23 -19.63 -11.26
N ALA A 181 9.23 -18.89 -10.15
CA ALA A 181 10.15 -17.78 -9.95
C ALA A 181 11.63 -18.24 -9.96
N ALA A 182 11.94 -19.35 -9.28
CA ALA A 182 13.29 -19.92 -9.24
C ALA A 182 13.77 -20.41 -10.61
N ALA A 183 12.88 -20.92 -11.46
CA ALA A 183 13.21 -21.35 -12.83
C ALA A 183 13.56 -20.17 -13.75
N ILE A 184 12.97 -18.99 -13.51
CA ILE A 184 13.20 -17.76 -14.29
C ILE A 184 14.39 -16.95 -13.76
N GLN A 185 14.67 -17.04 -12.46
CA GLN A 185 15.76 -16.32 -11.81
C GLN A 185 17.12 -16.64 -12.46
N ASP A 186 17.82 -15.59 -12.86
CA ASP A 186 19.10 -15.61 -13.59
C ASP A 186 20.24 -14.94 -12.81
N GLY A 187 20.09 -14.80 -11.49
CA GLY A 187 21.07 -14.15 -10.64
C GLY A 187 20.74 -14.28 -9.16
N ARG A 188 20.93 -13.18 -8.40
CA ARG A 188 20.68 -13.15 -6.94
C ARG A 188 19.24 -12.73 -6.58
N SER A 189 18.42 -12.41 -7.56
CA SER A 189 17.04 -11.95 -7.35
C SER A 189 16.19 -12.12 -8.61
N MET A 190 14.90 -11.79 -8.54
CA MET A 190 14.03 -11.69 -9.71
C MET A 190 14.35 -10.50 -10.63
N ILE A 191 15.23 -9.57 -10.24
CA ILE A 191 15.79 -8.56 -11.16
C ILE A 191 16.69 -9.28 -12.17
N PRO A 192 16.48 -9.10 -13.49
CA PRO A 192 17.37 -9.65 -14.52
C PRO A 192 18.83 -9.27 -14.29
N ALA A 193 19.76 -10.20 -14.55
CA ALA A 193 21.17 -10.03 -14.19
C ALA A 193 21.83 -8.81 -14.86
N GLU A 194 21.34 -8.45 -16.05
CA GLU A 194 21.82 -7.33 -16.87
C GLU A 194 21.21 -5.98 -16.48
N LYS A 195 20.28 -5.93 -15.52
CA LYS A 195 19.55 -4.73 -15.13
C LYS A 195 19.76 -4.34 -13.69
N ASN A 196 19.71 -3.03 -13.43
CA ASN A 196 19.54 -2.54 -12.06
C ASN A 196 18.04 -2.45 -11.68
N TYR A 197 17.78 -2.28 -10.39
CA TYR A 197 16.41 -2.19 -9.87
C TYR A 197 15.58 -1.08 -10.50
N ARG A 198 16.18 0.08 -10.83
CA ARG A 198 15.45 1.22 -11.39
C ARG A 198 14.96 0.91 -12.80
N GLU A 199 15.82 0.35 -13.64
CA GLU A 199 15.50 -0.07 -15.00
C GLU A 199 14.40 -1.13 -14.98
N PHE A 200 14.61 -2.21 -14.22
CA PHE A 200 13.64 -3.30 -14.14
C PHE A 200 12.28 -2.81 -13.60
N ARG A 201 12.28 -1.95 -12.58
CA ARG A 201 11.05 -1.34 -12.07
C ARG A 201 10.32 -0.55 -13.16
N GLN A 202 11.03 0.29 -13.92
CA GLN A 202 10.40 1.08 -14.97
C GLN A 202 9.78 0.19 -16.05
N GLU A 203 10.47 -0.86 -16.47
CA GLU A 203 9.96 -1.82 -17.44
C GLU A 203 8.74 -2.59 -16.94
N ALA A 204 8.82 -3.16 -15.74
CA ALA A 204 7.73 -3.92 -15.14
C ALA A 204 6.47 -3.07 -14.94
N TYR A 205 6.61 -1.81 -14.52
CA TYR A 205 5.48 -0.89 -14.38
C TYR A 205 4.91 -0.43 -15.74
N ARG A 206 5.74 -0.33 -16.78
CA ARG A 206 5.27 -0.05 -18.15
C ARG A 206 4.51 -1.23 -18.74
N GLU A 207 4.98 -2.45 -18.48
CA GLU A 207 4.35 -3.67 -18.96
C GLU A 207 3.02 -3.94 -18.24
N ILE A 208 3.00 -3.92 -16.90
CA ILE A 208 1.78 -4.19 -16.13
C ILE A 208 0.63 -3.23 -16.49
N GLY A 209 0.95 -1.99 -16.89
CA GLY A 209 -0.05 -1.01 -17.35
C GLY A 209 -0.82 -1.43 -18.62
N ARG A 210 -0.39 -2.51 -19.29
CA ARG A 210 -1.07 -3.10 -20.46
C ARG A 210 -2.02 -4.25 -20.09
N HIS A 211 -2.08 -4.61 -18.81
CA HIS A 211 -2.86 -5.75 -18.31
C HIS A 211 -3.94 -5.29 -17.33
N PRO A 212 -5.04 -6.05 -17.16
CA PRO A 212 -6.13 -5.69 -16.25
C PRO A 212 -5.79 -5.99 -14.77
N VAL A 213 -4.52 -5.86 -14.38
CA VAL A 213 -4.01 -6.19 -13.05
C VAL A 213 -3.09 -5.08 -12.56
N ASN A 214 -2.87 -5.04 -11.24
CA ASN A 214 -1.84 -4.19 -10.66
C ASN A 214 -1.20 -4.89 -9.47
N PHE A 215 0.08 -4.58 -9.20
CA PHE A 215 0.85 -5.21 -8.14
C PHE A 215 0.20 -5.10 -6.75
N HIS A 216 -0.42 -3.95 -6.45
CA HIS A 216 -1.02 -3.77 -5.14
C HIS A 216 -2.28 -4.62 -4.95
N GLY A 217 -3.06 -4.81 -6.02
CA GLY A 217 -4.27 -5.61 -6.00
C GLY A 217 -3.99 -7.10 -5.77
N GLU A 218 -2.84 -7.64 -6.18
CA GLU A 218 -2.43 -9.00 -5.80
C GLU A 218 -2.15 -9.11 -4.29
N ARG A 219 -1.55 -8.07 -3.71
CA ARG A 219 -1.37 -7.99 -2.26
C ARG A 219 -2.70 -7.89 -1.51
N HIS A 220 -3.68 -7.17 -2.05
CA HIS A 220 -5.05 -7.16 -1.53
C HIS A 220 -5.68 -8.54 -1.56
N HIS A 221 -5.51 -9.27 -2.68
CA HIS A 221 -5.98 -10.64 -2.81
C HIS A 221 -5.40 -11.52 -1.69
N TYR A 222 -4.09 -11.52 -1.49
CA TYR A 222 -3.45 -12.28 -0.41
C TYR A 222 -4.07 -11.96 0.96
N ALA A 223 -4.17 -10.68 1.31
CA ALA A 223 -4.67 -10.26 2.62
C ALA A 223 -6.09 -10.77 2.90
N GLN A 224 -6.98 -10.62 1.90
CA GLN A 224 -8.38 -11.00 2.01
C GLN A 224 -8.55 -12.53 2.01
N THR A 225 -7.81 -13.26 1.17
CA THR A 225 -7.79 -14.72 1.15
C THR A 225 -7.28 -15.27 2.47
N ARG A 226 -6.15 -14.74 2.97
CA ARG A 226 -5.56 -15.17 4.25
C ARG A 226 -6.49 -14.90 5.42
N TYR A 227 -7.12 -13.73 5.47
CA TYR A 227 -8.14 -13.42 6.46
C TYR A 227 -9.27 -14.45 6.42
N LYS A 228 -9.81 -14.76 5.23
CA LYS A 228 -10.88 -15.74 5.05
C LYS A 228 -10.46 -17.14 5.48
N THR A 229 -9.24 -17.58 5.16
CA THR A 229 -8.70 -18.88 5.56
C THR A 229 -8.64 -19.03 7.08
N LEU A 230 -8.16 -18.00 7.78
CA LEU A 230 -8.04 -18.02 9.24
C LEU A 230 -9.40 -17.84 9.93
N MET A 231 -10.22 -16.91 9.44
CA MET A 231 -11.51 -16.56 10.06
C MET A 231 -12.63 -17.51 9.70
N ARG A 232 -12.53 -18.20 8.55
CA ARG A 232 -13.61 -18.98 7.92
C ARG A 232 -14.85 -18.16 7.56
N ALA A 233 -14.73 -16.83 7.53
CA ALA A 233 -15.76 -15.88 7.12
C ALA A 233 -15.11 -14.68 6.40
N ASP A 234 -15.88 -13.96 5.60
CA ASP A 234 -15.36 -12.88 4.77
C ASP A 234 -14.98 -11.62 5.58
N CYS A 235 -13.96 -10.90 5.12
CA CYS A 235 -13.60 -9.58 5.63
C CYS A 235 -14.63 -8.51 5.21
N PRO A 236 -14.68 -7.31 5.84
CA PRO A 236 -15.71 -6.30 5.56
C PRO A 236 -15.94 -6.00 4.08
N VAL A 237 -14.86 -5.75 3.32
CA VAL A 237 -14.97 -5.42 1.89
C VAL A 237 -15.49 -6.57 1.04
N LYS A 238 -15.24 -7.83 1.43
CA LYS A 238 -15.72 -9.02 0.72
C LYS A 238 -17.16 -9.38 1.10
N ALA A 239 -17.52 -9.14 2.36
CA ALA A 239 -18.88 -9.34 2.86
C ALA A 239 -19.85 -8.21 2.47
N GLY A 240 -19.34 -7.06 2.00
CA GLY A 240 -20.16 -5.90 1.65
C GLY A 240 -20.75 -5.18 2.87
N VAL A 241 -20.14 -5.32 4.05
CA VAL A 241 -20.59 -4.72 5.32
C VAL A 241 -19.57 -3.70 5.82
N LYS A 242 -19.98 -2.73 6.64
CA LYS A 242 -19.05 -1.73 7.16
C LYS A 242 -18.10 -2.32 8.22
N HIS A 243 -16.91 -1.73 8.30
CA HIS A 243 -15.96 -1.96 9.38
C HIS A 243 -16.60 -1.82 10.77
N GLY A 244 -16.13 -2.61 11.73
CA GLY A 244 -16.52 -2.48 13.12
C GLY A 244 -17.81 -3.23 13.42
N ARG A 245 -18.82 -2.54 13.98
CA ARG A 245 -19.98 -3.20 14.58
C ARG A 245 -20.75 -4.10 13.62
N GLU A 246 -21.05 -3.61 12.41
CA GLU A 246 -21.77 -4.38 11.39
C GLU A 246 -21.01 -5.65 10.99
N HIS A 247 -19.68 -5.55 10.82
CA HIS A 247 -18.86 -6.73 10.54
C HIS A 247 -18.80 -7.70 11.72
N TYR A 248 -18.72 -7.23 12.96
CA TYR A 248 -18.74 -8.13 14.13
C TYR A 248 -20.07 -8.88 14.27
N GLU A 249 -21.19 -8.25 13.90
CA GLU A 249 -22.51 -8.89 13.84
C GLU A 249 -22.58 -9.93 12.72
N TYR A 250 -22.05 -9.60 11.53
CA TYR A 250 -21.89 -10.57 10.43
C TYR A 250 -21.07 -11.79 10.88
N LEU A 251 -19.89 -11.58 11.45
CA LEU A 251 -19.02 -12.66 11.91
C LEU A 251 -19.65 -13.51 13.01
N ALA A 252 -20.32 -12.87 13.98
CA ALA A 252 -21.02 -13.58 15.05
C ALA A 252 -22.09 -14.54 14.49
N LYS A 253 -22.83 -14.10 13.46
CA LYS A 253 -23.82 -14.91 12.77
C LYS A 253 -23.17 -16.06 11.98
N GLU A 254 -22.17 -15.77 11.15
CA GLU A 254 -21.51 -16.78 10.30
C GLU A 254 -20.80 -17.87 11.12
N LEU A 255 -20.23 -17.50 12.27
CA LEU A 255 -19.47 -18.42 13.12
C LEU A 255 -20.27 -19.03 14.27
N GLY A 256 -21.50 -18.57 14.51
CA GLY A 256 -22.32 -19.02 15.64
C GLY A 256 -21.73 -18.67 17.00
N VAL A 257 -21.07 -17.50 17.12
CA VAL A 257 -20.40 -17.04 18.35
C VAL A 257 -20.97 -15.71 18.84
N SER A 258 -20.62 -15.28 20.06
CA SER A 258 -20.99 -13.96 20.55
C SER A 258 -20.26 -12.83 19.79
N ILE A 259 -20.86 -11.65 19.71
CA ILE A 259 -20.22 -10.47 19.09
C ILE A 259 -18.90 -10.11 19.78
N ALA A 260 -18.81 -10.30 21.10
CA ALA A 260 -17.57 -10.08 21.84
C ALA A 260 -16.46 -11.04 21.39
N HIS A 261 -16.78 -12.32 21.18
CA HIS A 261 -15.84 -13.33 20.68
C HIS A 261 -15.46 -13.04 19.22
N ALA A 262 -16.43 -12.72 18.35
CA ALA A 262 -16.17 -12.34 16.97
C ALA A 262 -15.20 -11.14 16.85
N LYS A 263 -15.36 -10.13 17.70
CA LYS A 263 -14.48 -8.97 17.77
C LYS A 263 -13.05 -9.33 18.23
N MET A 264 -12.91 -10.27 19.17
CA MET A 264 -11.59 -10.75 19.60
C MET A 264 -10.88 -11.49 18.46
N LEU A 265 -11.57 -12.42 17.80
CA LEU A 265 -11.03 -13.18 16.67
C LEU A 265 -10.64 -12.27 15.49
N ASP A 266 -11.50 -11.32 15.10
CA ASP A 266 -11.18 -10.35 14.04
C ASP A 266 -9.90 -9.58 14.37
N LYS A 267 -9.72 -9.13 15.62
CA LYS A 267 -8.51 -8.43 16.05
C LYS A 267 -7.26 -9.30 15.96
N GLU A 268 -7.33 -10.55 16.41
CA GLU A 268 -6.22 -11.51 16.40
C GLU A 268 -5.79 -11.84 14.96
N ILE A 269 -6.75 -12.17 14.10
CA ILE A 269 -6.49 -12.52 12.70
C ILE A 269 -5.97 -11.32 11.92
N ARG A 270 -6.52 -10.12 12.14
CA ARG A 270 -5.96 -8.90 11.54
C ARG A 270 -4.53 -8.64 12.01
N SER A 271 -4.17 -9.04 13.23
CA SER A 271 -2.79 -8.94 13.73
C SER A 271 -1.87 -9.91 13.00
N GLU A 272 -2.29 -11.16 12.79
CA GLU A 272 -1.54 -12.16 12.01
C GLU A 272 -1.33 -11.69 10.57
N VAL A 273 -2.40 -11.29 9.88
CA VAL A 273 -2.33 -10.74 8.52
C VAL A 273 -1.44 -9.49 8.47
N ALA A 274 -1.47 -8.62 9.50
CA ALA A 274 -0.60 -7.45 9.55
C ALA A 274 0.89 -7.86 9.60
N LEU A 275 1.25 -8.80 10.47
CA LEU A 275 2.61 -9.32 10.61
C LEU A 275 3.09 -9.96 9.30
N GLU A 276 2.25 -10.81 8.72
CA GLU A 276 2.51 -11.43 7.43
C GLU A 276 2.65 -10.37 6.34
N LEU A 277 1.94 -9.25 6.35
CA LEU A 277 2.14 -8.14 5.41
C LEU A 277 3.31 -7.18 5.78
N GLY A 278 4.07 -7.48 6.83
CA GLY A 278 5.20 -6.64 7.27
C GLY A 278 4.76 -5.31 7.90
N HIS A 279 3.60 -5.30 8.54
CA HIS A 279 3.06 -4.16 9.26
C HIS A 279 3.08 -4.44 10.75
N GLY A 280 3.64 -3.51 11.53
CA GLY A 280 3.64 -3.58 12.99
C GLY A 280 2.39 -2.98 13.63
N ARG A 281 1.35 -2.68 12.86
CA ARG A 281 0.12 -2.06 13.34
C ARG A 281 -1.08 -2.64 12.60
N ILE A 282 -2.11 -3.00 13.37
CA ILE A 282 -3.35 -3.59 12.88
C ILE A 282 -4.12 -2.60 11.99
N ASP A 283 -4.05 -1.28 12.27
CA ASP A 283 -4.75 -0.24 11.50
C ASP A 283 -4.43 -0.25 10.00
N VAL A 284 -3.27 -0.80 9.62
CA VAL A 284 -2.89 -0.91 8.21
C VAL A 284 -3.71 -1.96 7.46
N THR A 285 -4.17 -3.02 8.13
CA THR A 285 -4.99 -4.07 7.48
C THR A 285 -6.37 -3.55 7.11
N ASN A 286 -6.87 -2.49 7.75
CA ASN A 286 -8.11 -1.82 7.36
C ASN A 286 -8.08 -1.33 5.90
N SER A 287 -6.90 -0.98 5.38
CA SER A 287 -6.77 -0.58 3.98
C SER A 287 -6.90 -1.75 2.99
N TYR A 288 -6.75 -2.98 3.47
CA TYR A 288 -6.83 -4.21 2.68
C TYR A 288 -8.16 -4.95 2.83
N LEU A 289 -8.65 -5.02 4.07
CA LEU A 289 -9.79 -5.82 4.51
C LEU A 289 -11.06 -4.98 4.68
N GLY A 290 -10.90 -3.66 4.82
CA GLY A 290 -11.94 -2.77 5.32
C GLY A 290 -12.20 -2.94 6.80
#